data_AF-A0A4R9Q4Q8-F1
#
_entry.id   AF-A0A4R9Q4Q8-F1
#
_cell.length_a   1.000
_cell.length_b   1.000
_cell.length_c   1.000
_cell.angle_alpha   90.00
_cell.angle_beta   90.00
_cell.angle_gamma   90.00
#
_symmetry.space_group_name_H-M   'P 1'
#
loop_
_entity.id
_entity.type
_entity.pdbx_description
1 polymer ?
#
loop_
_entity_poly.entity_id
_entity_poly.type
_entity_poly.pdbx_seq_one_letter_code
_entity_poly.pdbx_strand_id
1 'polypeptide(L)'
;ASSDFASAFPAETPARVVMDQGKGPEEMIVRHPLGDVLRPLSADQIWEKFKGLSRENVHPRWQDEILSAIGNLEAAGLGPLLAALSRRGRRYAEDDAAILLS
;
A
#
# COMPACT_ATOMS: atom_id res chain seq x y z
N ALA A 1 -2.05 -18.85 5.52
CA ALA A 1 -0.63 -18.52 5.30
C ALA A 1 0.17 -19.80 5.45
N SER A 2 1.12 -20.09 4.54
CA SER A 2 1.97 -21.30 4.61
C SER A 2 3.05 -21.12 5.68
N SER A 3 3.32 -22.15 6.47
CA SER A 3 4.36 -22.15 7.51
C SER A 3 5.77 -21.85 6.96
N ASP A 4 6.04 -22.22 5.71
CA ASP A 4 7.34 -22.02 5.05
C ASP A 4 7.69 -20.54 4.83
N PHE A 5 6.70 -19.68 4.62
CA PHE A 5 6.95 -18.26 4.40
C PHE A 5 7.39 -17.55 5.68
N ALA A 6 6.85 -17.98 6.83
CA ALA A 6 7.17 -17.39 8.13
C ALA A 6 8.62 -17.67 8.57
N SER A 7 9.19 -18.81 8.16
CA SER A 7 10.59 -19.19 8.45
C SER A 7 11.61 -18.62 7.47
N ALA A 8 11.18 -18.00 6.35
CA ALA A 8 12.08 -17.48 5.33
C ALA A 8 12.76 -16.15 5.72
N PHE A 9 12.26 -15.50 6.77
CA PHE A 9 12.88 -14.30 7.35
C PHE A 9 13.62 -14.67 8.64
N PRO A 10 14.79 -14.07 8.92
CA PRO A 10 15.44 -14.24 10.20
C PRO A 10 14.47 -13.89 11.33
N ALA A 11 14.51 -14.65 12.43
CA ALA A 11 13.63 -14.43 13.58
C ALA A 11 13.67 -12.98 14.09
N GLU A 12 14.85 -12.35 14.03
CA GLU A 12 15.02 -10.90 14.19
C GLU A 12 16.19 -10.41 13.31
N THR A 13 16.08 -9.20 12.76
CA THR A 13 17.21 -8.45 12.17
C THR A 13 17.13 -7.00 12.62
N PRO A 14 17.51 -6.70 13.88
CA PRO A 14 17.38 -5.36 14.40
C PRO A 14 18.31 -4.39 13.66
N ALA A 15 17.80 -3.20 13.37
CA ALA A 15 18.60 -2.12 12.81
C ALA A 15 19.08 -1.20 13.94
N ARG A 16 20.37 -0.86 13.94
CA ARG A 16 20.95 0.12 14.85
C ARG A 16 21.19 1.43 14.12
N VAL A 17 20.63 2.52 14.63
CA VAL A 17 20.80 3.88 14.12
C VAL A 17 21.64 4.66 15.13
N VAL A 18 22.75 5.23 14.65
CA VAL A 18 23.62 6.11 15.46
C VAL A 18 23.64 7.48 14.79
N MET A 19 23.39 8.54 15.56
CA MET A 19 23.38 9.91 15.06
C MET A 19 24.18 10.81 16.00
N ASP A 20 25.08 11.62 15.46
CA ASP A 20 25.77 12.67 16.21
C ASP A 20 25.31 14.04 15.69
N GLN A 21 24.79 14.87 16.59
CA GLN A 21 24.29 16.22 16.30
C GLN A 21 25.17 17.32 16.91
N GLY A 22 26.44 17.02 17.22
CA GLY A 22 27.40 17.94 17.84
C GLY A 22 27.41 17.92 19.37
N LYS A 23 26.67 16.99 19.99
CA LYS A 23 26.66 16.72 21.45
C LYS A 23 27.19 15.32 21.79
N GLY A 24 27.73 14.60 20.79
CA GLY A 24 28.12 13.21 20.88
C GLY A 24 27.07 12.27 20.27
N PRO A 25 27.41 10.98 20.13
CA PRO A 25 26.55 9.99 19.49
C PRO A 25 25.35 9.60 20.36
N GLU A 26 24.17 9.61 19.77
CA GLU A 26 22.95 9.02 20.30
C GLU A 26 22.60 7.76 19.50
N GLU A 27 22.08 6.73 20.19
CA GLU A 27 21.77 5.44 19.59
C GLU A 27 20.27 5.10 19.73
N MET A 28 19.69 4.57 18.65
CA MET A 28 18.35 3.96 18.65
C MET A 28 18.40 2.58 18.01
N ILE A 29 17.82 1.58 18.68
CA ILE A 29 17.67 0.22 18.15
C ILE A 29 16.23 0.03 17.69
N VAL A 30 16.05 -0.23 16.39
CA VAL A 30 14.76 -0.58 15.78
C VAL A 30 14.67 -2.10 15.69
N ARG A 31 13.92 -2.71 16.60
CA ARG A 31 13.70 -4.17 16.62
C ARG A 31 12.63 -4.62 15.63
N HIS A 32 11.50 -3.91 15.58
CA HIS A 32 10.37 -4.22 14.70
C HIS A 32 9.98 -2.94 13.91
N PRO A 33 10.45 -2.78 12.67
CA PRO A 33 10.03 -1.65 11.83
C PRO A 33 8.53 -1.74 11.51
N LEU A 34 7.92 -0.60 11.14
CA LEU A 34 6.52 -0.60 10.73
C LEU A 34 6.35 -1.43 9.44
N GLY A 35 5.44 -2.41 9.47
CA GLY A 35 5.24 -3.41 8.42
C GLY A 35 5.84 -4.78 8.72
N ASP A 36 6.56 -4.92 9.83
CA ASP A 36 6.99 -6.22 10.37
C ASP A 36 5.77 -7.05 10.83
N VAL A 37 5.87 -8.38 10.88
CA VAL A 37 4.78 -9.26 11.37
C VAL A 37 4.41 -8.93 12.83
N LEU A 38 5.39 -8.54 13.64
CA LEU A 38 5.21 -8.10 15.03
C LEU A 38 4.83 -6.62 15.15
N ARG A 39 4.84 -5.86 14.04
CA ARG A 39 4.39 -4.47 13.97
C ARG A 39 3.70 -4.21 12.61
N PRO A 40 2.56 -4.85 12.33
CA PRO A 40 1.93 -4.81 11.00
C PRO A 40 1.38 -3.43 10.68
N LEU A 41 1.21 -3.16 9.38
CA LEU A 41 0.47 -1.99 8.92
C LEU A 41 -1.02 -2.16 9.23
N SER A 42 -1.70 -1.07 9.60
CA SER A 42 -3.17 -1.05 9.63
C SER A 42 -3.75 -1.09 8.22
N ALA A 43 -5.05 -1.41 8.11
CA ALA A 43 -5.76 -1.32 6.83
C ALA A 43 -5.62 0.08 6.22
N ASP A 44 -5.89 1.15 6.98
CA ASP A 44 -5.74 2.52 6.47
C ASP A 44 -4.33 2.81 5.92
N GLN A 45 -3.29 2.36 6.62
CA GLN A 45 -1.90 2.51 6.16
C GLN A 45 -1.63 1.73 4.87
N ILE A 46 -2.22 0.55 4.71
CA ILE A 46 -2.13 -0.25 3.48
C ILE A 46 -2.87 0.46 2.33
N TRP A 47 -4.03 1.07 2.60
CA TRP A 47 -4.85 1.74 1.58
C TRP A 47 -4.13 3.00 1.09
N GLU A 48 -3.57 3.78 2.00
CA GLU A 48 -2.78 4.97 1.65
C GLU A 48 -1.47 4.59 0.94
N LYS A 49 -0.83 3.48 1.33
CA LYS A 49 0.32 2.94 0.59
C LYS A 49 -0.06 2.55 -0.84
N PHE A 50 -1.22 1.92 -1.05
CA PHE A 50 -1.72 1.58 -2.38
C PHE A 50 -1.95 2.85 -3.23
N LYS A 51 -2.63 3.86 -2.69
CA LYS A 51 -2.85 5.13 -3.40
C LYS A 51 -1.53 5.79 -3.78
N GLY A 52 -0.59 5.85 -2.84
CA GLY A 52 0.75 6.41 -3.06
C GLY A 52 1.53 5.69 -4.17
N LEU A 53 1.53 4.36 -4.19
CA LEU A 53 2.23 3.55 -5.20
C LEU A 53 1.58 3.58 -6.58
N SER A 54 0.26 3.74 -6.63
CA SER A 54 -0.51 3.65 -7.89
C SER A 54 -0.77 5.02 -8.54
N ARG A 55 -0.53 6.13 -7.85
CA ARG A 55 -0.85 7.50 -8.28
C ARG A 55 -0.40 7.88 -9.69
N GLU A 56 0.72 7.35 -10.17
CA GLU A 56 1.28 7.70 -11.49
C GLU A 56 0.63 6.91 -12.63
N ASN A 57 -0.03 5.80 -12.32
CA ASN A 57 -0.53 4.84 -13.30
C ASN A 57 -2.05 4.59 -13.21
N VAL A 58 -2.67 5.00 -12.10
CA VAL A 58 -4.08 4.72 -11.80
C VAL A 58 -4.73 6.03 -11.33
N HIS A 59 -5.75 6.47 -12.06
CA HIS A 59 -6.53 7.67 -11.73
C HIS A 59 -7.15 7.55 -10.33
N PRO A 60 -7.21 8.62 -9.50
CA PRO A 60 -7.70 8.55 -8.11
C PRO A 60 -9.08 7.89 -7.95
N ARG A 61 -10.05 8.24 -8.79
CA ARG A 61 -11.38 7.59 -8.79
C ARG A 61 -11.27 6.07 -9.03
N TRP A 62 -10.36 5.65 -9.90
CA TRP A 62 -10.15 4.22 -10.18
C TRP A 62 -9.45 3.52 -9.00
N GLN A 63 -8.56 4.21 -8.28
CA GLN A 63 -7.99 3.68 -7.03
C GLN A 63 -9.08 3.43 -5.99
N ASP A 64 -10.01 4.38 -5.81
CA ASP A 64 -11.12 4.23 -4.87
C ASP A 64 -12.08 3.10 -5.26
N GLU A 65 -12.35 2.92 -6.56
CA GLU A 65 -13.13 1.78 -7.06
C GLU A 65 -12.46 0.44 -6.73
N ILE A 66 -11.14 0.32 -6.93
CA ILE A 66 -10.38 -0.88 -6.59
C ILE A 66 -10.43 -1.14 -5.08
N LEU A 67 -10.17 -0.12 -4.25
CA LEU A 67 -10.17 -0.24 -2.79
C LEU A 67 -11.56 -0.60 -2.25
N SER A 68 -12.62 -0.02 -2.81
CA SER A 68 -14.00 -0.37 -2.47
C SER A 68 -14.33 -1.81 -2.83
N ALA A 69 -13.88 -2.29 -4.00
CA ALA A 69 -14.08 -3.69 -4.39
C ALA A 69 -13.32 -4.68 -3.49
N ILE A 70 -12.12 -4.33 -3.03
CA ILE A 70 -11.35 -5.12 -2.06
C ILE A 70 -12.06 -5.15 -0.70
N GLY A 71 -12.52 -3.98 -0.21
CA GLY A 71 -13.21 -3.88 1.08
C GLY A 71 -14.52 -4.68 1.16
N ASN A 72 -15.17 -4.92 0.01
CA ASN A 72 -16.42 -5.68 -0.09
C ASN A 72 -16.23 -7.11 -0.60
N LEU A 73 -15.00 -7.63 -0.65
CA LEU A 73 -14.70 -8.91 -1.31
C LEU A 73 -15.47 -10.10 -0.74
N GLU A 74 -15.63 -10.15 0.59
CA GLU A 74 -16.35 -11.22 1.28
C GLU A 74 -17.85 -11.20 0.95
N ALA A 75 -18.45 -10.01 0.82
CA ALA A 75 -19.88 -9.84 0.58
C ALA A 75 -20.26 -9.89 -0.90
N ALA A 76 -19.43 -9.31 -1.79
CA ALA A 76 -19.74 -9.12 -3.20
C ALA A 76 -18.98 -10.08 -4.14
N GLY A 77 -18.06 -10.88 -3.61
CA GLY A 77 -17.24 -11.82 -4.38
C GLY A 77 -16.21 -11.15 -5.30
N LEU A 78 -15.58 -11.95 -6.15
CA LEU A 78 -14.46 -11.51 -7.02
C LEU A 78 -14.90 -10.66 -8.22
N GLY A 79 -16.17 -10.74 -8.64
CA GLY A 79 -16.67 -10.09 -9.86
C GLY A 79 -16.39 -8.58 -9.92
N PRO A 80 -16.79 -7.81 -8.89
CA PRO A 80 -16.51 -6.36 -8.84
C PRO A 80 -15.02 -6.03 -8.89
N LEU A 81 -14.18 -6.80 -8.20
CA LEU A 81 -12.72 -6.58 -8.20
C LEU A 81 -12.13 -6.83 -9.59
N LEU A 82 -12.49 -7.94 -10.24
CA LEU A 82 -12.04 -8.26 -11.60
C LEU A 82 -12.51 -7.20 -12.61
N ALA A 83 -13.74 -6.70 -12.46
CA ALA A 83 -14.25 -5.62 -13.30
C ALA A 83 -13.48 -4.31 -13.10
N ALA A 84 -13.10 -3.97 -11.86
CA ALA A 84 -12.27 -2.82 -11.57
C ALA A 84 -10.86 -2.97 -12.17
N LEU A 85 -10.23 -4.14 -12.03
CA LEU A 85 -8.86 -4.40 -12.54
C LEU A 85 -8.77 -4.50 -14.07
N SER A 86 -9.84 -4.94 -14.73
CA SER A 86 -9.85 -5.16 -16.19
C SER A 86 -10.00 -3.89 -17.02
N ARG A 87 -10.26 -2.73 -16.40
CA ARG A 87 -10.36 -1.45 -17.12
C ARG A 87 -8.96 -1.06 -17.60
N ARG A 88 -8.65 -1.27 -18.89
CA ARG A 88 -7.50 -0.57 -19.50
C ARG A 88 -7.69 0.93 -19.27
N GLY A 89 -6.71 1.59 -18.67
CA GLY A 89 -6.72 3.00 -18.22
C GLY A 89 -6.91 4.08 -19.29
N ARG A 90 -7.61 3.76 -20.39
CA ARG A 90 -7.85 4.66 -21.52
C ARG A 90 -9.09 5.54 -21.36
N ARG A 91 -9.99 5.24 -20.42
CA ARG A 91 -11.29 5.94 -20.28
C ARG A 91 -11.28 7.19 -19.40
N TYR A 92 -10.31 7.37 -18.50
CA TYR A 92 -10.29 8.56 -17.62
C TYR A 92 -9.49 9.74 -18.21
N ALA A 93 -8.56 9.48 -19.15
CA ALA A 93 -7.87 10.56 -19.87
C ALA A 93 -8.81 11.34 -20.82
N GLU A 94 -9.91 10.71 -21.29
CA GLU A 94 -10.91 11.36 -22.14
C GLU A 94 -11.94 12.16 -21.32
N ASP A 95 -12.30 11.70 -20.11
CA ASP A 95 -13.21 12.42 -19.20
C ASP A 95 -12.59 13.74 -18.68
N ASP A 96 -11.29 13.74 -18.36
CA ASP A 96 -10.58 14.97 -17.94
C ASP A 96 -10.46 16.00 -19.07
N ALA A 97 -10.31 15.54 -20.33
CA ALA A 97 -10.30 16.42 -21.51
C ALA A 97 -11.68 17.00 -21.81
N ALA A 98 -12.76 16.25 -21.58
CA ALA A 98 -14.12 16.72 -21.77
C ALA A 98 -14.53 17.78 -20.73
N ILE A 99 -14.04 17.67 -19.48
CA ILE A 99 -14.28 18.65 -18.41
C ILE A 99 -13.54 19.98 -18.66
N LEU A 100 -12.36 19.95 -19.30
CA LEU A 100 -11.58 21.16 -19.60
C LEU A 100 -12.04 21.90 -20.88
N LEU A 101 -12.91 21.30 -21.69
CA LEU A 101 -13.44 21.86 -22.93
C LEU A 101 -14.93 22.27 -22.84
N SER A 102 -15.51 22.19 -21.64
CA SER A 102 -16.89 22.59 -21.31
C SER A 102 -16.90 23.84 -20.45
#